data_AF-A0A964KTK5-F1
#
_entry.id   AF-A0A964KTK5-F1
#
_cell.length_a   1.000
_cell.length_b   1.000
_cell.length_c   1.000
_cell.angle_alpha   90.00
_cell.angle_beta   90.00
_cell.angle_gamma   90.00
#
_symmetry.space_group_name_H-M   'P 1'
#
loop_
_entity.id
_entity.type
_entity.pdbx_description
1 polymer ?
#
loop_
_entity_poly.entity_id
_entity_poly.type
_entity_poly.pdbx_seq_one_letter_code
_entity_poly.pdbx_strand_id
1 'polypeptide(L)'
;MGAKRFAAVDGQPGGGLRPVGDRGGSGSLIRNIYAITERELKSYFASPVAWIVTAFFIAMWGFLFAAIVASGREAVIRPLLNNFSVTFLLAGPLLTMRLIAEEARTGTLELLLTQPIREVELVLGKYISSVVFLMFMLLMTGYFATLLEMFGNPDEGPMLSGYLGVLLQGMAFLAIGLLASAFTQNQIVAAVVTFVTLLILWLSDSLANTVLSGTAADVVRYVSITQRFNDMPRGIIDTKDVVFFLTIVVGCLFLTTQVLTARRWR
;
A
#
# COMPACT_ATOMS: atom_id res chain seq x y z
N MET A 1 2.20 -41.27 -66.82
CA MET A 1 3.17 -40.24 -67.25
C MET A 1 2.50 -38.88 -67.10
N GLY A 2 3.06 -37.96 -66.30
CA GLY A 2 2.60 -36.56 -66.24
C GLY A 2 2.18 -36.04 -64.86
N ALA A 3 3.11 -36.01 -63.91
CA ALA A 3 2.98 -35.27 -62.66
C ALA A 3 2.82 -33.75 -62.94
N LYS A 4 1.77 -33.12 -62.40
CA LYS A 4 1.63 -31.66 -62.40
C LYS A 4 2.35 -31.08 -61.18
N ARG A 5 3.29 -30.20 -61.48
CA ARG A 5 4.21 -29.49 -60.59
C ARG A 5 3.46 -28.62 -59.57
N PHE A 6 3.78 -28.79 -58.29
CA PHE A 6 3.62 -27.75 -57.28
C PHE A 6 4.63 -26.64 -57.57
N ALA A 7 4.12 -25.42 -57.78
CA ALA A 7 4.93 -24.22 -57.85
C ALA A 7 5.41 -23.87 -56.44
N ALA A 8 6.72 -23.77 -56.29
CA ALA A 8 7.38 -23.20 -55.12
C ALA A 8 6.99 -21.72 -55.03
N VAL A 9 6.45 -21.31 -53.88
CA VAL A 9 6.34 -19.89 -53.51
C VAL A 9 7.58 -19.52 -52.72
N ASP A 10 8.20 -18.44 -53.19
CA ASP A 10 9.46 -17.84 -52.80
C ASP A 10 9.69 -17.71 -51.31
N GLY A 11 10.97 -17.87 -50.96
CA GLY A 11 11.50 -17.65 -49.63
C GLY A 11 11.35 -16.19 -49.20
N GLN A 12 10.59 -15.98 -48.13
CA GLN A 12 10.80 -14.81 -47.28
C GLN A 12 12.12 -15.01 -46.51
N PRO A 13 13.07 -14.07 -46.58
CA PRO A 13 14.26 -14.12 -45.74
C PRO A 13 13.80 -13.99 -44.29
N GLY A 14 14.22 -14.95 -43.47
CA GLY A 14 13.85 -15.06 -42.07
C GLY A 14 13.93 -13.71 -41.37
N GLY A 15 12.78 -13.26 -40.87
CA GLY A 15 12.70 -12.19 -39.88
C GLY A 15 13.48 -12.64 -38.67
N GLY A 16 14.77 -12.31 -38.66
CA GLY A 16 15.69 -12.62 -37.60
C GLY A 16 15.05 -12.21 -36.28
N LEU A 17 14.90 -13.20 -35.40
CA LEU A 17 14.63 -12.99 -33.99
C LEU A 17 15.54 -11.85 -33.53
N ARG A 18 14.93 -10.72 -33.18
CA ARG A 18 15.67 -9.62 -32.55
C ARG A 18 16.45 -10.24 -31.39
N PRO A 19 17.76 -9.98 -31.28
CA PRO A 19 18.55 -10.56 -30.23
C PRO A 19 17.90 -10.20 -28.89
N VAL A 20 17.61 -11.23 -28.10
CA VAL A 20 17.20 -11.11 -26.70
C VAL A 20 18.43 -10.57 -25.96
N GLY A 21 18.57 -9.25 -25.97
CA GLY A 21 19.77 -8.57 -25.51
C GLY A 21 19.46 -7.12 -25.16
N ASP A 22 18.84 -6.92 -24.00
CA ASP A 22 19.40 -6.06 -22.96
C ASP A 22 18.69 -6.36 -21.64
N ARG A 23 19.26 -7.28 -20.84
CA ARG A 23 18.86 -7.43 -19.44
C ARG A 23 19.49 -6.29 -18.66
N GLY A 24 18.79 -5.16 -18.61
CA GLY A 24 18.93 -4.20 -17.52
C GLY A 24 19.98 -3.12 -17.73
N GLY A 25 19.63 -2.12 -18.54
CA GLY A 25 19.98 -0.75 -18.19
C GLY A 25 19.12 -0.30 -17.01
N SER A 26 19.68 0.43 -16.04
CA SER A 26 18.90 1.04 -14.93
C SER A 26 17.70 1.88 -15.44
N GLY A 27 17.83 2.43 -16.66
CA GLY A 27 16.74 3.11 -17.38
C GLY A 27 15.57 2.22 -17.82
N SER A 28 15.75 0.90 -17.99
CA SER A 28 14.65 -0.03 -18.25
C SER A 28 13.88 -0.37 -16.97
N LEU A 29 14.57 -0.49 -15.82
CA LEU A 29 13.95 -0.79 -14.53
C LEU A 29 12.96 0.29 -14.12
N ILE A 30 13.42 1.55 -14.12
CA ILE A 30 12.59 2.71 -13.73
C ILE A 30 11.39 2.86 -14.68
N ARG A 31 11.61 2.66 -15.99
CA ARG A 31 10.54 2.72 -16.98
C ARG A 31 9.49 1.63 -16.76
N ASN A 32 9.90 0.41 -16.42
CA ASN A 32 8.97 -0.68 -16.13
C ASN A 32 8.16 -0.40 -14.86
N ILE A 33 8.81 0.01 -13.76
CA ILE A 33 8.14 0.37 -12.51
C ILE A 33 7.12 1.48 -12.78
N TYR A 34 7.53 2.54 -13.47
CA TYR A 34 6.65 3.65 -13.82
C TYR A 34 5.45 3.20 -14.67
N ALA A 35 5.68 2.38 -15.70
CA ALA A 35 4.61 1.88 -16.57
C ALA A 35 3.59 1.04 -15.78
N ILE A 36 4.05 0.23 -14.83
CA ILE A 36 3.18 -0.55 -13.94
C ILE A 36 2.42 0.39 -13.02
N THR A 37 3.10 1.32 -12.36
CA THR A 37 2.46 2.31 -11.48
C THR A 37 1.40 3.13 -12.22
N GLU A 38 1.69 3.62 -13.42
CA GLU A 38 0.75 4.39 -14.24
C GLU A 38 -0.48 3.56 -14.62
N ARG A 39 -0.28 2.30 -15.03
CA ARG A 39 -1.38 1.37 -15.36
C ARG A 39 -2.28 1.12 -14.14
N GLU A 40 -1.68 0.83 -12.99
CA GLU A 40 -2.43 0.59 -11.74
C GLU A 40 -3.16 1.85 -11.27
N LEU A 41 -2.52 3.02 -11.36
CA LEU A 41 -3.13 4.28 -10.95
C LEU A 41 -4.33 4.65 -11.84
N LYS A 42 -4.20 4.46 -13.16
CA LYS A 42 -5.33 4.59 -14.10
C LYS A 42 -6.47 3.62 -13.76
N SER A 43 -6.14 2.38 -13.37
CA SER A 43 -7.14 1.40 -12.91
C SER A 43 -7.87 1.87 -11.65
N TYR A 44 -7.14 2.43 -10.67
CA TYR A 44 -7.75 3.02 -9.48
C TYR A 44 -8.73 4.14 -9.82
N PHE A 45 -8.32 5.15 -10.59
CA PHE A 45 -9.19 6.28 -10.92
C PHE A 45 -10.31 5.96 -11.91
N ALA A 46 -10.17 4.91 -12.73
CA ALA A 46 -11.25 4.43 -13.58
C ALA A 46 -12.28 3.58 -12.83
N SER A 47 -11.92 3.04 -11.65
CA SER A 47 -12.78 2.15 -10.88
C SER A 47 -13.85 2.93 -10.09
N PRO A 48 -15.15 2.66 -10.29
CA PRO A 48 -16.22 3.26 -9.48
C PRO A 48 -16.05 2.99 -7.98
N VAL A 49 -15.46 1.84 -7.63
CA VAL A 49 -15.23 1.45 -6.24
C VAL A 49 -14.26 2.40 -5.55
N ALA A 50 -13.19 2.84 -6.23
CA ALA A 50 -12.21 3.75 -5.65
C ALA A 50 -12.84 5.10 -5.27
N TRP A 51 -13.75 5.61 -6.12
CA TRP A 51 -14.50 6.84 -5.84
C TRP A 51 -15.46 6.69 -4.67
N ILE A 52 -16.18 5.56 -4.59
CA ILE A 52 -17.08 5.27 -3.46
C ILE A 52 -16.29 5.20 -2.15
N VAL A 53 -15.15 4.51 -2.14
CA VAL A 53 -14.29 4.40 -0.95
C VAL A 53 -13.72 5.76 -0.57
N THR A 54 -13.27 6.57 -1.54
CA THR A 54 -12.76 7.92 -1.29
C THR A 54 -13.85 8.83 -0.72
N ALA A 55 -15.07 8.80 -1.28
CA ALA A 55 -16.19 9.58 -0.79
C ALA A 55 -16.59 9.18 0.63
N PHE A 56 -16.68 7.87 0.90
CA PHE A 56 -16.95 7.36 2.24
C PHE A 56 -15.86 7.77 3.24
N PHE A 57 -14.59 7.67 2.85
CA PHE A 57 -13.47 8.07 3.68
C PHE A 57 -13.53 9.55 4.04
N ILE A 58 -13.72 10.43 3.07
CA ILE A 58 -13.85 11.88 3.30
C ILE A 58 -15.08 12.20 4.16
N ALA A 59 -16.23 11.59 3.89
CA ALA A 59 -17.46 11.81 4.65
C ALA A 59 -17.32 11.35 6.11
N MET A 60 -16.73 10.17 6.33
CA MET A 60 -16.47 9.65 7.67
C MET A 60 -15.51 10.56 8.43
N TRP A 61 -14.45 11.03 7.78
CA TRP A 61 -13.49 11.97 8.36
C TRP A 61 -14.13 13.33 8.66
N GLY A 62 -14.98 13.83 7.77
CA GLY A 62 -15.73 15.07 7.96
C GLY A 62 -16.68 15.01 9.14
N PHE A 63 -17.36 13.87 9.29
CA PHE A 63 -18.21 13.61 10.44
C PHE A 63 -17.41 13.56 11.75
N LEU A 64 -16.28 12.83 11.77
CA LEU A 64 -15.41 12.76 12.96
C LEU A 64 -14.86 14.14 13.34
N PHE A 65 -14.40 14.92 12.37
CA PHE A 65 -13.93 16.28 12.58
C PHE A 65 -15.02 17.15 13.21
N ALA A 66 -16.22 17.17 12.62
CA ALA A 66 -17.35 17.93 13.15
C ALA A 66 -17.73 17.49 14.57
N ALA A 67 -17.73 16.18 14.85
CA ALA A 67 -18.02 15.64 16.18
C ALA A 67 -16.97 16.03 17.22
N ILE A 68 -15.68 16.01 16.85
CA ILE A 68 -14.57 16.41 17.75
C ILE A 68 -14.66 17.89 18.07
N VAL A 69 -14.87 18.75 17.05
CA VAL A 69 -14.99 20.20 17.26
C VAL A 69 -16.23 20.54 18.09
N ALA A 70 -17.36 19.87 17.84
CA ALA A 70 -18.61 20.10 18.58
C ALA A 70 -18.52 19.68 20.06
N SER A 71 -17.76 18.63 20.37
CA SER A 71 -17.60 18.10 21.74
C SER A 71 -16.51 18.80 22.55
N GLY A 72 -15.37 19.10 21.93
CA GLY A 72 -14.19 19.64 22.61
C GLY A 72 -14.15 21.16 22.74
N ARG A 73 -14.85 21.92 21.88
CA ARG A 73 -14.72 23.40 21.72
C ARG A 73 -13.30 23.94 21.50
N GLU A 74 -12.29 23.08 21.46
CA GLU A 74 -10.90 23.40 21.12
C GLU A 74 -10.59 22.84 19.73
N ALA A 75 -9.95 23.67 18.91
CA ALA A 75 -9.55 23.36 17.56
C ALA A 75 -8.27 22.50 17.53
N VAL A 76 -8.34 21.28 18.07
CA VAL A 76 -7.18 20.38 18.18
C VAL A 76 -7.26 19.29 17.12
N ILE A 77 -6.23 19.18 16.27
CA ILE A 77 -6.17 18.17 15.21
C ILE A 77 -5.84 16.76 15.74
N ARG A 78 -5.18 16.68 16.90
CA ARG A 78 -4.62 15.44 17.45
C ARG A 78 -5.64 14.30 17.65
N PRO A 79 -6.85 14.52 18.23
CA PRO A 79 -7.84 13.46 18.36
C PRO A 79 -8.30 12.93 17.00
N LEU A 80 -8.40 13.80 15.99
CA LEU A 80 -8.73 13.41 14.64
C LEU A 80 -7.61 12.50 14.10
N LEU A 81 -6.35 12.91 14.23
CA LEU A 81 -5.20 12.12 13.77
C LEU A 81 -5.10 10.75 14.45
N ASN A 82 -5.43 10.63 15.74
CA ASN A 82 -5.44 9.34 16.42
C ASN A 82 -6.48 8.36 15.85
N ASN A 83 -7.58 8.85 15.29
CA ASN A 83 -8.58 8.01 14.62
C ASN A 83 -8.11 7.48 13.24
N PHE A 84 -6.99 7.96 12.69
CA PHE A 84 -6.41 7.40 11.46
C PHE A 84 -6.05 5.94 11.59
N SER A 85 -5.47 5.54 12.74
CA SER A 85 -5.07 4.14 12.96
C SER A 85 -6.24 3.19 12.76
N VAL A 86 -7.42 3.50 13.32
CA VAL A 86 -8.63 2.67 13.20
C VAL A 86 -9.22 2.76 11.79
N THR A 87 -9.23 3.95 11.18
CA THR A 87 -9.74 4.11 9.81
C THR A 87 -8.92 3.31 8.81
N PHE A 88 -7.59 3.40 8.87
CA PHE A 88 -6.70 2.67 7.96
C PHE A 88 -6.63 1.18 8.25
N LEU A 89 -6.93 0.74 9.48
CA LEU A 89 -7.14 -0.67 9.78
C LEU A 89 -8.31 -1.25 8.97
N LEU A 90 -9.36 -0.45 8.72
CA LEU A 90 -10.50 -0.84 7.87
C LEU A 90 -10.23 -0.62 6.37
N ALA A 91 -9.62 0.51 6.01
CA ALA A 91 -9.39 0.86 4.61
C ALA A 91 -8.23 0.08 3.98
N GLY A 92 -7.16 -0.18 4.73
CA GLY A 92 -5.95 -0.87 4.26
C GLY A 92 -6.23 -2.17 3.52
N PRO A 93 -6.98 -3.13 4.12
CA PRO A 93 -7.39 -4.36 3.45
C PRO A 93 -8.11 -4.13 2.12
N LEU A 94 -9.00 -3.14 2.07
CA LEU A 94 -9.78 -2.84 0.87
C LEU A 94 -8.91 -2.27 -0.26
N LEU A 95 -7.90 -1.47 0.08
CA LEU A 95 -6.96 -0.87 -0.86
C LEU A 95 -5.96 -1.87 -1.44
N THR A 96 -5.56 -2.87 -0.65
CA THR A 96 -4.48 -3.81 -1.03
C THR A 96 -4.97 -5.17 -1.50
N MET A 97 -6.17 -5.62 -1.10
CA MET A 97 -6.62 -6.99 -1.34
C MET A 97 -6.57 -7.39 -2.82
N ARG A 98 -6.80 -6.43 -3.72
CA ARG A 98 -6.89 -6.66 -5.18
C ARG A 98 -5.53 -6.69 -5.88
N LEU A 99 -4.50 -6.08 -5.29
CA LEU A 99 -3.25 -5.76 -5.97
C LEU A 99 -2.57 -6.96 -6.64
N ILE A 100 -2.52 -8.11 -5.97
CA ILE A 100 -1.95 -9.35 -6.51
C ILE A 100 -3.01 -10.45 -6.60
N ALA A 101 -3.89 -10.57 -5.60
CA ALA A 101 -4.86 -11.67 -5.54
C ALA A 101 -5.83 -11.67 -6.73
N GLU A 102 -6.20 -10.51 -7.29
CA GLU A 102 -7.08 -10.45 -8.46
C GLU A 102 -6.41 -10.93 -9.74
N GLU A 103 -5.16 -10.51 -9.95
CA GLU A 103 -4.38 -10.96 -11.10
C GLU A 103 -4.07 -12.45 -11.01
N ALA A 104 -3.80 -12.93 -9.79
CA ALA A 104 -3.58 -14.34 -9.52
C ALA A 104 -4.85 -15.19 -9.72
N ARG A 105 -6.04 -14.62 -9.44
CA ARG A 105 -7.33 -15.27 -9.67
C ARG A 105 -7.70 -15.37 -11.14
N THR A 106 -7.39 -14.32 -11.90
CA THR A 106 -7.77 -14.19 -13.32
C THR A 106 -6.75 -14.83 -14.26
N GLY A 107 -5.63 -15.35 -13.75
CA GLY A 107 -4.53 -15.90 -14.54
C GLY A 107 -3.68 -14.85 -15.24
N THR A 108 -4.01 -13.57 -15.12
CA THR A 108 -3.25 -12.47 -15.72
C THR A 108 -1.87 -12.30 -15.08
N LEU A 109 -1.72 -12.72 -13.82
CA LEU A 109 -0.41 -12.72 -13.15
C LEU A 109 0.61 -13.62 -13.88
N GLU A 110 0.19 -14.78 -14.39
CA GLU A 110 1.09 -15.70 -15.12
C GLU A 110 1.57 -15.07 -16.42
N LEU A 111 0.67 -14.38 -17.14
CA LEU A 111 1.02 -13.64 -18.34
C LEU A 111 2.06 -12.55 -18.04
N LEU A 112 1.91 -11.81 -16.94
CA LEU A 112 2.88 -10.78 -16.52
C LEU A 112 4.24 -11.38 -16.12
N LEU A 113 4.25 -12.55 -15.47
CA LEU A 113 5.48 -13.22 -15.08
C LEU A 113 6.25 -13.86 -16.26
N THR A 114 5.57 -14.09 -17.40
CA THR A 114 6.24 -14.52 -18.64
C THR A 114 6.88 -13.37 -19.43
N GLN A 115 6.43 -12.14 -19.19
CA GLN A 115 7.07 -10.95 -19.76
C GLN A 115 8.46 -10.73 -19.15
N PRO A 116 9.38 -10.04 -19.84
CA PRO A 116 10.74 -9.78 -19.35
C PRO A 116 10.77 -8.68 -18.26
N ILE A 117 9.88 -8.80 -17.26
CA ILE A 117 9.73 -7.88 -16.12
C ILE A 117 10.22 -8.62 -14.87
N ARG A 118 10.99 -7.94 -14.02
CA ARG A 118 11.42 -8.52 -12.74
C ARG A 118 10.30 -8.47 -11.70
N GLU A 119 10.26 -9.46 -10.82
CA GLU A 119 9.28 -9.56 -9.73
C GLU A 119 9.36 -8.35 -8.80
N VAL A 120 10.58 -7.84 -8.58
CA VAL A 120 10.82 -6.61 -7.81
C VAL A 120 10.18 -5.38 -8.48
N GLU A 121 10.25 -5.27 -9.81
CA GLU A 121 9.65 -4.16 -10.55
C GLU A 121 8.12 -4.19 -10.44
N LEU A 122 7.54 -5.39 -10.52
CA LEU A 122 6.10 -5.60 -10.36
C LEU A 122 5.62 -5.21 -8.96
N VAL A 123 6.31 -5.68 -7.92
CA VAL A 123 5.95 -5.38 -6.52
C VAL A 123 6.11 -3.90 -6.22
N LEU A 124 7.22 -3.28 -6.63
CA LEU A 124 7.44 -1.85 -6.43
C LEU A 124 6.42 -1.01 -7.18
N GLY A 125 6.09 -1.36 -8.43
CA GLY A 125 5.11 -0.63 -9.24
C GLY A 125 3.72 -0.61 -8.59
N LYS A 126 3.27 -1.78 -8.08
CA LYS A 126 2.00 -1.95 -7.36
C LYS A 126 1.99 -1.29 -5.98
N TYR A 127 3.12 -1.33 -5.28
CA TYR A 127 3.24 -0.66 -4.00
C TYR A 127 3.18 0.86 -4.16
N ILE A 128 3.97 1.42 -5.08
CA ILE A 128 4.01 2.86 -5.34
C ILE A 128 2.64 3.38 -5.78
N SER A 129 1.91 2.65 -6.64
CA SER A 129 0.55 3.06 -7.02
C SER A 129 -0.40 3.13 -5.83
N SER A 130 -0.32 2.16 -4.91
CA SER A 130 -1.11 2.17 -3.67
C SER A 130 -0.72 3.32 -2.73
N VAL A 131 0.57 3.66 -2.64
CA VAL A 131 1.08 4.78 -1.83
C VAL A 131 0.67 6.13 -2.45
N VAL A 132 0.69 6.27 -3.78
CA VAL A 132 0.19 7.47 -4.46
C VAL A 132 -1.30 7.65 -4.22
N PHE A 133 -2.08 6.56 -4.26
CA PHE A 133 -3.51 6.62 -3.96
C PHE A 133 -3.78 6.99 -2.48
N LEU A 134 -2.96 6.49 -1.55
CA LEU A 134 -2.96 6.92 -0.15
C LEU A 134 -2.64 8.40 -0.01
N MET A 135 -1.59 8.90 -0.67
CA MET A 135 -1.25 10.33 -0.65
C MET A 135 -2.38 11.19 -1.22
N PHE A 136 -3.06 10.73 -2.27
CA PHE A 136 -4.25 11.39 -2.79
C PHE A 136 -5.38 11.45 -1.74
N MET A 137 -5.67 10.35 -1.04
CA MET A 137 -6.67 10.33 0.04
C MET A 137 -6.27 11.26 1.19
N LEU A 138 -5.00 11.30 1.59
CA LEU A 138 -4.50 12.20 2.63
C LEU A 138 -4.52 13.67 2.19
N LEU A 139 -4.25 13.95 0.92
CA LEU A 139 -4.33 15.32 0.39
C LEU A 139 -5.78 15.84 0.48
N MET A 140 -6.76 14.98 0.21
CA MET A 140 -8.18 15.34 0.37
C MET A 140 -8.57 15.65 1.82
N THR A 141 -7.89 15.07 2.81
CA THR A 141 -8.09 15.43 4.23
C THR A 141 -7.32 16.69 4.63
N GLY A 142 -6.48 17.26 3.77
CA GLY A 142 -5.80 18.53 4.01
C GLY A 142 -6.76 19.71 4.22
N TYR A 143 -8.00 19.63 3.72
CA TYR A 143 -8.99 20.69 3.95
C TYR A 143 -9.30 20.88 5.45
N PHE A 144 -9.22 19.83 6.27
CA PHE A 144 -9.38 19.94 7.73
C PHE A 144 -8.30 20.82 8.36
N ALA A 145 -7.05 20.66 7.91
CA ALA A 145 -5.94 21.50 8.35
C ALA A 145 -6.19 22.97 8.00
N THR A 146 -6.62 23.25 6.76
CA THR A 146 -6.93 24.64 6.34
C THR A 146 -8.07 25.26 7.13
N LEU A 147 -9.11 24.48 7.49
CA LEU A 147 -10.20 24.98 8.33
C LEU A 147 -9.72 25.30 9.75
N LEU A 148 -8.85 24.46 10.31
CA LEU A 148 -8.28 24.72 11.63
C LEU A 148 -7.39 25.97 11.60
N GLU A 149 -6.53 26.13 10.60
CA GLU A 149 -5.71 27.34 10.43
C GLU A 149 -6.57 28.62 10.36
N MET A 150 -7.70 28.58 9.64
CA MET A 150 -8.59 29.72 9.52
C MET A 150 -9.36 30.07 10.81
N PHE A 151 -9.79 29.07 11.59
CA PHE A 151 -10.75 29.28 12.67
C PHE A 151 -10.21 28.96 14.09
N GLY A 152 -9.04 28.35 14.20
CA GLY A 152 -8.58 27.71 15.44
C GLY A 152 -7.14 27.95 15.85
N ASN A 153 -6.28 28.49 14.96
CA ASN A 153 -4.84 28.68 15.20
C ASN A 153 -4.14 27.43 15.78
N PRO A 154 -4.16 26.29 15.07
CA PRO A 154 -3.58 25.04 15.54
C PRO A 154 -2.05 25.12 15.56
N ASP A 155 -1.42 24.38 16.47
CA ASP A 155 0.04 24.21 16.45
C ASP A 155 0.47 23.46 15.17
N GLU A 156 1.22 24.14 14.30
CA GLU A 156 1.68 23.59 13.02
C GLU A 156 2.62 22.38 13.19
N GLY A 157 3.43 22.37 14.25
CA GLY A 157 4.39 21.30 14.53
C GLY A 157 3.71 19.92 14.68
N PRO A 158 2.85 19.72 15.70
CA PRO A 158 2.07 18.49 15.89
C PRO A 158 1.18 18.12 14.70
N MET A 159 0.71 19.11 13.94
CA MET A 159 -0.09 18.88 12.74
C MET A 159 0.74 18.21 11.65
N LEU A 160 1.86 18.82 11.24
CA LEU A 160 2.72 18.29 10.18
C LEU A 160 3.35 16.95 10.57
N SER A 161 3.86 16.83 11.79
CA SER A 161 4.42 15.58 12.30
C SER A 161 3.37 14.47 12.38
N GLY A 162 2.14 14.82 12.73
CA GLY A 162 1.02 13.90 12.75
C GLY A 162 0.65 13.37 11.37
N TYR A 163 0.55 14.25 10.35
CA TYR A 163 0.33 13.82 8.96
C TYR A 163 1.46 12.92 8.43
N LEU A 164 2.72 13.22 8.78
CA LEU A 164 3.85 12.35 8.47
C LEU A 164 3.71 10.96 9.11
N GLY A 165 3.30 10.91 10.37
CA GLY A 165 3.05 9.64 11.07
C GLY A 165 1.95 8.81 10.42
N VAL A 166 0.87 9.46 9.98
CA VAL A 166 -0.22 8.80 9.27
C VAL A 166 0.26 8.24 7.94
N LEU A 167 1.09 9.00 7.22
CA LEU A 167 1.68 8.53 5.96
C LEU A 167 2.59 7.32 6.18
N LEU A 168 3.49 7.37 7.17
CA LEU A 168 4.41 6.28 7.50
C LEU A 168 3.66 5.01 7.92
N GLN A 169 2.65 5.17 8.80
CA GLN A 169 1.81 4.06 9.24
C GLN A 169 0.99 3.48 8.08
N GLY A 170 0.39 4.34 7.25
CA GLY A 170 -0.36 3.94 6.06
C GLY A 170 0.52 3.17 5.07
N MET A 171 1.75 3.63 4.83
CA MET A 171 2.73 2.93 3.98
C MET A 171 3.06 1.53 4.52
N ALA A 172 3.22 1.37 5.84
CA ALA A 172 3.46 0.07 6.45
C ALA A 172 2.23 -0.85 6.33
N PHE A 173 1.02 -0.32 6.55
CA PHE A 173 -0.22 -1.09 6.41
C PHE A 173 -0.44 -1.55 4.97
N LEU A 174 -0.15 -0.69 3.98
CA LEU A 174 -0.23 -1.06 2.56
C LEU A 174 0.78 -2.15 2.20
N ALA A 175 1.99 -2.11 2.77
CA ALA A 175 3.01 -3.13 2.51
C ALA A 175 2.60 -4.50 3.09
N ILE A 176 2.05 -4.51 4.31
CA ILE A 176 1.48 -5.72 4.94
C ILE A 176 0.33 -6.28 4.10
N GLY A 177 -0.56 -5.41 3.64
CA GLY A 177 -1.71 -5.82 2.83
C GLY A 177 -1.32 -6.33 1.43
N LEU A 178 -0.28 -5.78 0.82
CA LEU A 178 0.28 -6.27 -0.43
C LEU A 178 0.87 -7.67 -0.26
N LEU A 179 1.62 -7.89 0.83
CA LEU A 179 2.15 -9.20 1.19
C LEU A 179 1.03 -10.23 1.40
N ALA A 180 -0.03 -9.87 2.13
CA ALA A 180 -1.20 -10.73 2.33
C ALA A 180 -1.89 -11.07 0.99
N SER A 181 -2.01 -10.10 0.09
CA SER A 181 -2.55 -10.30 -1.27
C SER A 181 -1.72 -11.29 -2.10
N ALA A 182 -0.40 -11.36 -1.88
CA ALA A 182 0.47 -12.31 -2.57
C ALA A 182 0.31 -13.77 -2.11
N PHE A 183 -0.22 -14.01 -0.90
CA PHE A 183 -0.39 -15.37 -0.37
C PHE A 183 -1.65 -16.08 -0.86
N THR A 184 -2.60 -15.38 -1.47
CA THR A 184 -3.91 -15.95 -1.84
C THR A 184 -4.37 -15.52 -3.22
N GLN A 185 -5.20 -16.34 -3.86
CA GLN A 185 -5.90 -16.01 -5.12
C GLN A 185 -7.31 -15.46 -4.84
N ASN A 186 -7.72 -15.33 -3.58
CA ASN A 186 -9.04 -14.81 -3.21
C ASN A 186 -8.91 -13.46 -2.51
N GLN A 187 -9.48 -12.41 -3.13
CA GLN A 187 -9.48 -11.04 -2.59
C GLN A 187 -10.09 -10.97 -1.18
N ILE A 188 -11.16 -11.72 -0.91
CA ILE A 188 -11.81 -11.70 0.41
C ILE A 188 -10.86 -12.27 1.46
N VAL A 189 -10.18 -13.37 1.15
CA VAL A 189 -9.19 -13.96 2.06
C VAL A 189 -8.02 -13.01 2.28
N ALA A 190 -7.54 -12.33 1.21
CA ALA A 190 -6.47 -11.34 1.33
C ALA A 190 -6.86 -10.18 2.26
N ALA A 191 -8.10 -9.69 2.12
CA ALA A 191 -8.63 -8.64 2.96
C ALA A 191 -8.73 -9.08 4.43
N VAL A 192 -9.29 -10.26 4.70
CA VAL A 192 -9.43 -10.79 6.06
C VAL A 192 -8.06 -10.98 6.72
N VAL A 193 -7.10 -11.58 6.02
CA VAL A 193 -5.74 -11.76 6.55
C VAL A 193 -5.10 -10.41 6.86
N THR A 194 -5.19 -9.44 5.94
CA THR A 194 -4.69 -8.08 6.17
C THR A 194 -5.35 -7.46 7.41
N PHE A 195 -6.68 -7.48 7.48
CA PHE A 195 -7.44 -6.90 8.58
C PHE A 195 -7.05 -7.51 9.93
N VAL A 196 -6.97 -8.84 10.02
CA VAL A 196 -6.58 -9.55 11.25
C VAL A 196 -5.15 -9.20 11.65
N THR A 197 -4.20 -9.15 10.70
CA THR A 197 -2.82 -8.75 11.00
C THR A 197 -2.75 -7.32 11.51
N LEU A 198 -3.44 -6.38 10.85
CA LEU A 198 -3.47 -4.98 11.29
C LEU A 198 -4.16 -4.82 12.65
N LEU A 199 -5.21 -5.58 12.92
CA LEU A 199 -5.91 -5.58 14.20
C LEU A 199 -5.02 -6.07 15.34
N ILE A 200 -4.27 -7.15 15.14
CA ILE A 200 -3.31 -7.65 16.14
C ILE A 200 -2.23 -6.60 16.43
N LEU A 201 -1.70 -5.96 15.37
CA LEU A 201 -0.69 -4.91 15.52
C LEU A 201 -1.25 -3.67 16.22
N TRP A 202 -2.50 -3.31 15.97
CA TRP A 202 -3.16 -2.19 16.65
C TRP A 202 -3.44 -2.49 18.13
N LEU A 203 -3.88 -3.72 18.44
CA LEU A 203 -4.14 -4.19 19.81
C LEU A 203 -2.86 -4.47 20.61
N SER A 204 -1.70 -4.54 19.97
CA SER A 204 -0.42 -4.89 20.60
C SER A 204 -0.09 -4.06 21.85
N ASP A 205 -0.31 -2.74 21.80
CA ASP A 205 -0.06 -1.85 22.95
C ASP A 205 -0.97 -2.20 24.13
N SER A 206 -2.26 -2.36 23.87
CA SER A 206 -3.25 -2.76 24.88
C SER A 206 -2.90 -4.13 25.48
N LEU A 207 -2.55 -5.10 24.65
CA LEU A 207 -2.15 -6.45 25.09
C LEU A 207 -0.91 -6.43 25.96
N ALA A 208 0.10 -5.64 25.60
CA ALA A 208 1.34 -5.53 26.38
C ALA A 208 1.12 -4.88 27.75
N ASN A 209 0.15 -3.97 27.86
CA ASN A 209 -0.10 -3.22 29.09
C ASN A 209 -1.13 -3.90 30.01
N THR A 210 -2.02 -4.74 29.48
CA THR A 210 -3.14 -5.31 30.24
C THR A 210 -3.08 -6.83 30.43
N VAL A 211 -2.50 -7.56 29.48
CA VAL A 211 -2.53 -9.03 29.46
C VAL A 211 -1.16 -9.64 29.75
N LEU A 212 -0.09 -9.03 29.24
CA LEU A 212 1.27 -9.57 29.33
C LEU A 212 2.04 -8.98 30.52
N SER A 213 3.05 -9.71 30.98
CA SER A 213 4.01 -9.25 31.99
C SER A 213 5.43 -9.76 31.69
N GLY A 214 6.43 -9.09 32.26
CA GLY A 214 7.85 -9.43 32.07
C GLY A 214 8.34 -9.22 30.63
N THR A 215 9.29 -10.05 30.20
CA THR A 215 9.94 -9.97 28.88
C THR A 215 8.98 -10.08 27.69
N ALA A 216 7.85 -10.78 27.85
CA ALA A 216 6.85 -10.88 26.79
C ALA A 216 6.17 -9.53 26.52
N ALA A 217 5.91 -8.73 27.56
CA ALA A 217 5.35 -7.38 27.41
C ALA A 217 6.34 -6.45 26.72
N ASP A 218 7.64 -6.56 27.03
CA ASP A 218 8.68 -5.71 26.43
C ASP A 218 8.86 -5.99 24.93
N VAL A 219 8.81 -7.26 24.53
CA VAL A 219 8.86 -7.64 23.11
C VAL A 219 7.64 -7.11 22.36
N VAL A 220 6.44 -7.22 22.93
CA VAL A 220 5.21 -6.73 22.26
C VAL A 220 5.20 -5.19 22.19
N ARG A 221 5.68 -4.48 23.22
CA ARG A 221 5.88 -3.03 23.16
C ARG A 221 6.85 -2.62 22.07
N TYR A 222 7.93 -3.38 21.88
CA TYR A 222 8.90 -3.08 20.84
C TYR A 222 8.31 -3.12 19.42
N VAL A 223 7.35 -4.02 19.18
CA VAL A 223 6.68 -4.19 17.88
C VAL A 223 5.41 -3.33 17.76
N SER A 224 5.05 -2.57 18.80
CA SER A 224 3.77 -1.87 18.81
C SER A 224 3.73 -0.69 17.85
N ILE A 225 2.94 -0.82 16.78
CA ILE A 225 2.68 0.27 15.82
C ILE A 225 1.98 1.44 16.49
N THR A 226 1.03 1.16 17.39
CA THR A 226 0.23 2.19 18.07
C THR A 226 1.10 3.09 18.95
N GLN A 227 2.04 2.51 19.70
CA GLN A 227 2.94 3.28 20.55
C GLN A 227 3.86 4.19 19.72
N ARG A 228 4.43 3.67 18.64
CA ARG A 228 5.31 4.41 17.70
C ARG A 228 4.60 5.53 16.96
N PHE A 229 3.30 5.36 16.70
CA PHE A 229 2.48 6.40 16.08
C PHE A 229 2.11 7.51 17.07
N ASN A 230 1.80 7.19 18.34
CA ASN A 230 1.20 8.14 19.30
C ASN A 230 2.05 9.37 19.68
N ASP A 231 3.36 9.33 19.42
CA ASP A 231 4.29 10.43 19.69
C ASP A 231 4.32 11.45 18.54
N MET A 232 4.07 11.01 17.30
CA MET A 232 4.09 11.88 16.12
C MET A 232 2.97 12.94 16.14
N PRO A 233 1.70 12.63 16.46
CA PRO A 233 0.65 13.64 16.66
C PRO A 233 0.90 14.59 17.86
N ARG A 234 1.98 14.41 18.63
CA ARG A 234 2.40 15.32 19.70
C ARG A 234 3.53 16.27 19.28
N GLY A 235 3.98 16.21 18.03
CA GLY A 235 5.13 17.00 17.56
C GLY A 235 6.48 16.30 17.70
N ILE A 236 6.51 15.04 18.17
CA ILE A 236 7.77 14.33 18.45
C ILE A 236 8.03 13.34 17.32
N ILE A 237 9.12 13.55 16.57
CA ILE A 237 9.56 12.62 15.52
C ILE A 237 10.86 11.99 16.01
N ASP A 238 10.79 10.75 16.50
CA ASP A 238 11.99 9.94 16.75
C ASP A 238 12.40 9.22 15.45
N THR A 239 13.70 9.24 15.14
CA THR A 239 14.26 8.49 14.01
C THR A 239 13.99 6.99 14.15
N LYS A 240 13.91 6.48 15.39
CA LYS A 240 13.59 5.07 15.65
C LYS A 240 12.23 4.66 15.09
N ASP A 241 11.24 5.55 15.21
CA ASP A 241 9.87 5.26 14.77
C ASP A 241 9.79 5.27 13.24
N VAL A 242 10.47 6.22 12.60
CA VAL A 242 10.59 6.28 11.14
C VAL A 242 11.28 5.02 10.59
N VAL A 243 12.43 4.65 11.18
CA VAL A 243 13.19 3.45 10.78
C VAL A 243 12.35 2.20 10.99
N PHE A 244 11.58 2.12 12.07
CA PHE A 244 10.67 1.00 12.34
C PHE A 244 9.62 0.84 11.23
N PHE A 245 8.91 1.90 10.86
CA PHE A 245 7.92 1.84 9.78
C PHE A 245 8.55 1.46 8.44
N LEU A 246 9.70 2.06 8.10
CA LEU A 246 10.42 1.72 6.87
C LEU A 246 10.93 0.28 6.86
N THR A 247 11.31 -0.27 8.02
CA THR A 247 11.73 -1.67 8.15
C THR A 247 10.56 -2.61 7.85
N ILE A 248 9.36 -2.31 8.34
CA ILE A 248 8.15 -3.08 8.00
C ILE A 248 7.88 -3.01 6.50
N VAL A 249 7.96 -1.82 5.90
CA VAL A 249 7.75 -1.64 4.45
C VAL A 249 8.73 -2.49 3.66
N VAL A 250 10.03 -2.31 3.88
CA VAL A 250 11.07 -3.04 3.14
C VAL A 250 10.97 -4.55 3.37
N GLY A 251 10.73 -4.99 4.61
CA GLY A 251 10.57 -6.40 4.95
C GLY A 251 9.38 -7.04 4.25
N CYS A 252 8.21 -6.40 4.27
CA CYS A 252 7.02 -6.90 3.59
C CYS A 252 7.18 -6.92 2.07
N LEU A 253 7.78 -5.89 1.47
CA LEU A 253 8.05 -5.87 0.03
C LEU A 253 9.03 -6.96 -0.38
N PHE A 254 10.11 -7.15 0.39
CA PHE A 254 11.06 -8.23 0.17
C PHE A 254 10.36 -9.59 0.21
N LEU A 255 9.58 -9.89 1.26
CA LEU A 255 8.83 -11.14 1.37
C LEU A 255 7.85 -11.31 0.21
N THR A 256 7.17 -10.24 -0.22
CA THR A 256 6.26 -10.27 -1.37
C THR A 256 7.00 -10.70 -2.64
N THR A 257 8.20 -10.15 -2.89
CA THR A 257 9.01 -10.53 -4.06
C THR A 257 9.47 -11.99 -3.99
N GLN A 258 9.79 -12.51 -2.80
CA GLN A 258 10.16 -13.92 -2.63
C GLN A 258 8.96 -14.85 -2.90
N VAL A 259 7.76 -14.47 -2.45
CA VAL A 259 6.53 -15.23 -2.72
C VAL A 259 6.25 -15.30 -4.22
N LEU A 260 6.43 -14.21 -4.96
CA LEU A 260 6.23 -14.20 -6.41
C LEU A 260 7.31 -14.99 -7.16
N THR A 261 8.57 -14.87 -6.74
CA THR A 261 9.69 -15.67 -7.30
C THR A 261 9.41 -17.17 -7.13
N ALA A 262 8.95 -17.59 -5.95
CA ALA A 262 8.62 -18.99 -5.68
C ALA A 262 7.45 -19.51 -6.53
N ARG A 263 6.50 -18.65 -6.91
CA ARG A 263 5.39 -19.03 -7.82
C ARG A 263 5.86 -19.24 -9.25
N ARG A 264 6.88 -18.50 -9.70
CA ARG A 264 7.43 -18.62 -11.07
C ARG A 264 8.11 -19.96 -11.33
N TRP A 265 8.56 -20.65 -10.28
CA TRP A 265 9.27 -21.93 -10.39
C TRP A 265 8.36 -23.15 -10.26
N ARG A 266 7.05 -22.95 -10.11
CA ARG A 266 6.04 -24.02 -10.15
C ARG A 266 5.43 -24.09 -11.55
#